data_AF-A0A951KBY8-F1
#
_entry.id   AF-A0A951KBY8-F1
#
_cell.length_a   1.000
_cell.length_b   1.000
_cell.length_c   1.000
_cell.angle_alpha   90.00
_cell.angle_beta   90.00
_cell.angle_gamma   90.00
#
_symmetry.space_group_name_H-M   'P 1'
#
loop_
_entity.id
_entity.type
_entity.pdbx_description
1 polymer ?
#
loop_
_entity_poly.entity_id
_entity_poly.type
_entity_poly.pdbx_seq_one_letter_code
_entity_poly.pdbx_strand_id
1 'polypeptide(L)'
;MHESGLNSILDRLAPLRRRNVRFLFALFLVIAALALAATAQFVFRPGAALVFAVAVIVSTGLFGLAAGLTSALLSFLAIDFFFVPPGFAFVTTAAVLWLAFDLGVLAIGTHLLVRYISGRIRSKVKPPLGIHGQLDGIQNGEVYGWAMDCDNPLNPVTVTILADERPIAQVAAVHYRPDVESALHCSGRYGFYADVSQWVTAEEESSIEARLPNGRALENSPQTLTIPARPRKPGAAVLFMHIPKTAGIAFREAIAANYRESQIAYLYATPPGYLVDDLRRLPLEQRRDLRFVAGHFQYGVHHALPQDALYFTIVREPAARLLSHYAFLQHTAPELVKSGGRLLSLEELLQRKPNIHFDNPLVRHFGSVDEREFPPGSIDRPLYEKALYYLRNGFLFVGHQEYSADAFQWLRQRFGWQARAELELVNVGLRRMNDADRASTRKAMEIQNQWDCLLYEEILKLFPYNFAG
;
A
#
# COMPACT_ATOMS: atom_id res chain seq x y z
N MET A 1 13.51 10.86 -11.20
CA MET A 1 13.34 9.64 -10.37
C MET A 1 13.57 9.84 -8.86
N HIS A 2 13.78 11.06 -8.33
CA HIS A 2 14.15 11.26 -6.92
C HIS A 2 13.04 11.82 -6.00
N GLU A 3 11.92 12.27 -6.55
CA GLU A 3 10.85 12.95 -5.78
C GLU A 3 9.82 11.98 -5.19
N SER A 4 9.49 10.89 -5.90
CA SER A 4 8.53 9.86 -5.44
C SER A 4 9.01 9.12 -4.19
N GLY A 5 10.31 8.81 -4.11
CA GLY A 5 10.90 8.12 -2.97
C GLY A 5 10.83 8.95 -1.68
N LEU A 6 11.17 10.25 -1.77
CA LEU A 6 11.17 11.15 -0.61
C LEU A 6 9.75 11.38 -0.09
N ASN A 7 8.78 11.59 -0.97
CA ASN A 7 7.37 11.75 -0.57
C ASN A 7 6.83 10.46 0.08
N SER A 8 7.17 9.27 -0.44
CA SER A 8 6.76 8.00 0.18
C SER A 8 7.37 7.77 1.56
N ILE A 9 8.61 8.23 1.78
CA ILE A 9 9.29 8.16 3.08
C ILE A 9 8.63 9.16 4.04
N LEU A 10 8.34 10.38 3.58
CA LEU A 10 7.67 11.40 4.38
C LEU A 10 6.24 10.98 4.78
N ASP A 11 5.52 10.28 3.91
CA ASP A 11 4.19 9.72 4.20
C ASP A 11 4.26 8.56 5.19
N ARG A 12 5.26 7.67 5.06
CA ARG A 12 5.52 6.59 6.05
C ARG A 12 5.91 7.12 7.43
N LEU A 13 6.54 8.30 7.48
CA LEU A 13 6.92 8.96 8.73
C LEU A 13 5.83 9.91 9.28
N ALA A 14 4.74 10.14 8.55
CA ALA A 14 3.63 10.98 8.99
C ALA A 14 3.02 10.60 10.36
N PRO A 15 2.89 9.31 10.74
CA PRO A 15 2.41 8.91 12.07
C PRO A 15 3.34 9.34 13.21
N LEU A 16 4.65 9.42 12.95
CA LEU A 16 5.68 9.84 13.91
C LEU A 16 5.71 11.36 14.11
N ARG A 17 5.02 12.12 13.23
CA ARG A 17 4.89 13.58 13.32
C ARG A 17 3.78 14.06 14.26
N ARG A 18 3.18 13.16 15.05
CA ARG A 18 2.27 13.50 16.15
C ARG A 18 2.98 14.30 17.25
N ARG A 19 2.26 15.20 17.93
CA ARG A 19 2.80 16.26 18.81
C ARG A 19 3.80 15.78 19.88
N ASN A 20 3.63 14.56 20.40
CA ASN A 20 4.45 14.01 21.49
C ASN A 20 5.56 13.05 21.01
N VAL A 21 5.35 12.33 19.89
CA VAL A 21 6.27 11.28 19.40
C VAL A 21 7.59 11.88 18.88
N ARG A 22 7.53 13.08 18.32
CA ARG A 22 8.72 13.83 17.85
C ARG A 22 9.76 14.10 18.94
N PHE A 23 9.34 14.30 20.18
CA PHE A 23 10.26 14.58 21.30
C PHE A 23 10.90 13.31 21.85
N LEU A 24 10.13 12.20 21.89
CA LEU A 24 10.66 10.88 22.27
C LEU A 24 11.72 10.39 21.28
N PHE A 25 11.52 10.66 19.98
CA PHE A 25 12.50 10.30 18.96
C PHE A 25 13.76 11.16 19.01
N ALA A 26 13.63 12.47 19.24
CA ALA A 26 14.78 13.35 19.47
C ALA A 26 15.60 12.89 20.69
N LEU A 27 14.92 12.52 21.79
CA LEU A 27 15.57 11.94 22.96
C LEU A 27 16.29 10.62 22.63
N PHE A 28 15.63 9.71 21.91
CA PHE A 28 16.25 8.44 21.47
C PHE A 28 17.50 8.66 20.63
N LEU A 29 17.47 9.58 19.67
CA LEU A 29 18.63 9.90 18.84
C LEU A 29 19.79 10.48 19.65
N VAL A 30 19.51 11.32 20.65
CA VAL A 30 20.55 11.85 21.54
C VAL A 30 21.12 10.76 22.45
N ILE A 31 20.30 9.81 22.93
CA ILE A 31 20.76 8.65 23.70
C ILE A 31 21.64 7.74 22.83
N ALA A 32 21.23 7.48 21.58
CA ALA A 32 22.02 6.71 20.63
C ALA A 32 23.34 7.41 20.29
N ALA A 33 23.31 8.73 20.10
CA ALA A 33 24.49 9.55 19.90
C ALA A 33 25.42 9.51 21.12
N LEU A 34 24.88 9.55 22.34
CA LEU A 34 25.64 9.40 23.58
C LEU A 34 26.31 8.03 23.68
N ALA A 35 25.59 6.94 23.40
CA ALA A 35 26.17 5.59 23.41
C ALA A 35 27.28 5.46 22.35
N LEU A 36 27.05 5.98 21.15
CA LEU A 36 28.03 5.99 20.07
C LEU A 36 29.25 6.85 20.43
N ALA A 37 29.04 8.05 20.98
CA ALA A 37 30.11 8.94 21.41
C ALA A 37 30.93 8.34 22.57
N ALA A 38 30.29 7.67 23.52
CA ALA A 38 30.97 6.98 24.62
C ALA A 38 31.86 5.82 24.10
N THR A 39 31.37 5.06 23.11
CA THR A 39 32.19 4.02 22.46
C THR A 39 33.30 4.63 21.59
N ALA A 40 33.03 5.75 20.92
CA ALA A 40 33.99 6.45 20.07
C ALA A 40 35.07 7.18 20.87
N GLN A 41 34.80 7.62 22.11
CA GLN A 41 35.78 8.29 22.97
C GLN A 41 36.97 7.39 23.33
N PHE A 42 36.77 6.06 23.32
CA PHE A 42 37.85 5.07 23.46
C PHE A 42 38.71 4.91 22.19
N VAL A 43 38.21 5.32 21.02
CA VAL A 43 38.85 5.06 19.71
C VAL A 43 39.32 6.35 19.01
N PHE A 44 38.61 7.48 19.17
CA PHE A 44 38.85 8.76 18.49
C PHE A 44 38.67 9.94 19.46
N ARG A 45 39.76 10.68 19.72
CA ARG A 45 39.87 11.68 20.81
C ARG A 45 39.49 13.14 20.50
N PRO A 46 38.85 13.49 19.36
CA PRO A 46 37.75 14.47 19.46
C PRO A 46 36.70 14.28 18.34
N GLY A 47 35.67 13.48 18.57
CA GLY A 47 34.56 13.29 17.60
C GLY A 47 33.16 13.44 18.17
N ALA A 48 33.01 13.54 19.50
CA ALA A 48 31.71 13.49 20.17
C ALA A 48 30.76 14.60 19.69
N ALA A 49 31.26 15.84 19.59
CA ALA A 49 30.45 16.98 19.12
C ALA A 49 29.88 16.77 17.69
N LEU A 50 30.60 16.07 16.81
CA LEU A 50 30.16 15.79 15.45
C LEU A 50 29.02 14.74 15.43
N VAL A 51 29.07 13.76 16.33
CA VAL A 51 28.01 12.75 16.50
C VAL A 51 26.71 13.40 16.99
N PHE A 52 26.82 14.32 17.96
CA PHE A 52 25.67 15.07 18.44
C PHE A 52 25.14 16.09 17.41
N ALA A 53 26.01 16.69 16.59
CA ALA A 53 25.59 17.54 15.48
C ALA A 53 24.74 16.78 14.44
N VAL A 54 25.09 15.52 14.14
CA VAL A 54 24.28 14.65 13.27
C VAL A 54 22.90 14.39 13.89
N ALA A 55 22.82 14.11 15.19
CA ALA A 55 21.53 13.92 15.88
C ALA A 55 20.64 15.16 15.79
N VAL A 56 21.23 16.37 15.92
CA VAL A 56 20.53 17.64 15.77
C VAL A 56 20.04 17.85 14.34
N ILE A 57 20.88 17.60 13.33
CA ILE A 57 20.51 17.73 11.90
C ILE A 57 19.35 16.77 11.56
N VAL A 58 19.47 15.50 11.95
CA VAL A 58 18.44 14.48 11.67
C VAL A 58 17.13 14.81 12.38
N SER A 59 17.18 15.19 13.66
CA SER A 59 16.00 15.60 14.43
C SER A 59 15.32 16.82 13.82
N THR A 60 16.11 17.80 13.38
CA THR A 60 15.59 19.03 12.76
C THR A 60 14.99 18.76 11.39
N GLY A 61 15.65 17.95 10.57
CA GLY A 61 15.22 17.63 9.20
C GLY A 61 13.93 16.81 9.16
N LEU A 62 13.78 15.84 10.06
CA LEU A 62 12.63 14.94 10.08
C LEU A 62 11.43 15.52 10.87
N PHE A 63 11.69 16.26 11.95
CA PHE A 63 10.64 16.63 12.93
C PHE A 63 10.49 18.14 13.15
N GLY A 64 11.30 18.96 12.47
CA GLY A 64 11.21 20.42 12.49
C GLY A 64 12.01 21.09 13.62
N LEU A 65 11.97 22.43 13.64
CA LEU A 65 12.84 23.25 14.49
C LEU A 65 12.72 22.95 15.98
N ALA A 66 11.51 22.73 16.48
CA ALA A 66 11.30 22.46 17.91
C ALA A 66 12.04 21.19 18.36
N ALA A 67 11.96 20.11 17.58
CA ALA A 67 12.69 18.87 17.87
C ALA A 67 14.20 19.04 17.70
N GLY A 68 14.62 19.84 16.72
CA GLY A 68 16.02 20.24 16.53
C GLY A 68 16.63 20.97 17.72
N LEU A 69 15.93 22.00 18.23
CA LEU A 69 16.37 22.75 19.41
C LEU A 69 16.33 21.90 20.68
N THR A 70 15.34 21.03 20.84
CA THR A 70 15.32 20.06 21.95
C THR A 70 16.51 19.10 21.85
N SER A 71 16.82 18.59 20.67
CA SER A 71 18.00 17.75 20.46
C SER A 71 19.30 18.51 20.73
N ALA A 72 19.41 19.78 20.33
CA ALA A 72 20.58 20.61 20.61
C ALA A 72 20.78 20.83 22.12
N LEU A 73 19.70 21.10 22.86
CA LEU A 73 19.74 21.26 24.31
C LEU A 73 20.15 19.95 25.01
N LEU A 74 19.54 18.82 24.63
CA LEU A 74 19.88 17.52 25.22
C LEU A 74 21.33 17.10 24.89
N SER A 75 21.79 17.39 23.67
CA SER A 75 23.18 17.18 23.25
C SER A 75 24.15 18.04 24.05
N PHE A 76 23.83 19.31 24.30
CA PHE A 76 24.63 20.17 25.18
C PHE A 76 24.75 19.59 26.59
N LEU A 77 23.63 19.21 27.21
CA LEU A 77 23.62 18.65 28.55
C LEU A 77 24.42 17.34 28.63
N ALA A 78 24.29 16.49 27.60
CA ALA A 78 25.06 15.24 27.52
C ALA A 78 26.57 15.50 27.36
N ILE A 79 26.96 16.49 26.55
CA ILE A 79 28.37 16.82 26.35
C ILE A 79 28.99 17.40 27.63
N ASP A 80 28.33 18.38 28.27
CA ASP A 80 28.83 19.00 29.51
C ASP A 80 28.97 17.96 30.63
N PHE A 81 27.98 17.08 30.79
CA PHE A 81 27.97 16.12 31.88
C PHE A 81 28.96 14.95 31.69
N PHE A 82 29.06 14.39 30.48
CA PHE A 82 29.84 13.15 30.28
C PHE A 82 31.25 13.38 29.72
N PHE A 83 31.49 14.47 28.99
CA PHE A 83 32.71 14.63 28.18
C PHE A 83 33.60 15.81 28.61
N VAL A 84 33.14 16.67 29.51
CA VAL A 84 33.92 17.80 30.03
C VAL A 84 34.44 17.48 31.43
N PRO A 85 35.76 17.51 31.67
CA PRO A 85 36.31 17.26 33.00
C PRO A 85 35.97 18.36 34.03
N PRO A 86 35.66 18.01 35.30
CA PRO A 86 35.50 16.64 35.81
C PRO A 86 34.23 15.99 35.25
N GLY A 87 34.36 14.77 34.72
CA GLY A 87 33.23 14.03 34.18
C GLY A 87 32.18 13.72 35.25
N PHE A 88 30.94 13.55 34.83
CA PHE A 88 29.75 13.36 35.67
C PHE A 88 29.40 14.57 36.56
N ALA A 89 29.80 15.76 36.13
CA ALA A 89 29.40 17.02 36.75
C ALA A 89 29.13 18.08 35.67
N PHE A 90 28.20 19.00 35.95
CA PHE A 90 28.01 20.17 35.10
C PHE A 90 29.06 21.22 35.44
N VAL A 91 29.87 21.60 34.46
CA VAL A 91 30.95 22.59 34.62
C VAL A 91 30.58 23.87 33.88
N THR A 92 29.87 23.76 32.75
CA THR A 92 29.35 24.89 31.96
C THR A 92 30.44 25.93 31.67
N THR A 93 31.55 25.47 31.08
CA THR A 93 32.63 26.37 30.66
C THR A 93 32.23 27.23 29.46
N ALA A 94 32.96 28.32 29.22
CA ALA A 94 32.74 29.17 28.04
C ALA A 94 32.77 28.36 26.72
N ALA A 95 33.66 27.37 26.61
CA ALA A 95 33.76 26.51 25.42
C ALA A 95 32.49 25.66 25.19
N VAL A 96 31.86 25.19 26.26
CA VAL A 96 30.62 24.37 26.19
C VAL A 96 29.42 25.26 25.87
N LEU A 97 29.39 26.51 26.36
CA LEU A 97 28.38 27.50 26.00
C LEU A 97 28.46 27.88 24.51
N TRP A 98 29.67 28.05 23.96
CA TRP A 98 29.87 28.25 22.53
C TRP A 98 29.38 27.05 21.70
N LEU A 99 29.66 25.82 22.15
CA LEU A 99 29.16 24.62 21.50
C LEU A 99 27.63 24.52 21.52
N ALA A 100 26.98 24.90 22.64
CA ALA A 100 25.53 24.95 22.74
C ALA A 100 24.92 25.94 21.74
N PHE A 101 25.55 27.11 21.61
CA PHE A 101 25.19 28.12 20.63
C PHE A 101 25.32 27.57 19.20
N ASP A 102 26.45 26.93 18.87
CA ASP A 102 26.70 26.35 17.55
C ASP A 102 25.68 25.26 17.18
N LEU A 103 25.31 24.37 18.12
CA LEU A 103 24.28 23.36 17.90
C LEU A 103 22.89 24.00 17.70
N GLY A 104 22.59 25.09 18.41
CA GLY A 104 21.37 25.88 18.20
C GLY A 104 21.32 26.54 16.83
N VAL A 105 22.42 27.16 16.40
CA VAL A 105 22.58 27.75 15.05
C VAL A 105 22.47 26.66 13.99
N LEU A 106 23.06 25.49 14.20
CA LEU A 106 22.96 24.35 13.30
C LEU A 106 21.51 23.86 13.14
N ALA A 107 20.74 23.79 14.23
CA ALA A 107 19.31 23.46 14.16
C ALA A 107 18.54 24.50 13.35
N ILE A 108 18.76 25.79 13.60
CA ILE A 108 18.10 26.88 12.87
C ILE A 108 18.49 26.85 11.38
N GLY A 109 19.78 26.73 11.07
CA GLY A 109 20.31 26.65 9.71
C GLY A 109 19.78 25.44 8.94
N THR A 110 19.75 24.27 9.58
CA THR A 110 19.14 23.06 9.00
C THR A 110 17.65 23.26 8.73
N HIS A 111 16.93 23.90 9.64
CA HIS A 111 15.51 24.18 9.45
C HIS A 111 15.25 25.14 8.28
N LEU A 112 16.05 26.20 8.16
CA LEU A 112 15.97 27.16 7.06
C LEU A 112 16.35 26.51 5.73
N LEU A 113 17.40 25.68 5.70
CA LEU A 113 17.82 24.94 4.51
C LEU A 113 16.75 23.95 4.06
N VAL A 114 16.17 23.18 4.99
CA VAL A 114 15.06 22.26 4.70
C VAL A 114 13.84 23.03 4.21
N ARG A 115 13.52 24.20 4.80
CA ARG A 115 12.44 25.08 4.31
C ARG A 115 12.73 25.67 2.93
N TYR A 116 13.98 26.01 2.65
CA TYR A 116 14.42 26.55 1.37
C TYR A 116 14.35 25.49 0.27
N ILE A 117 14.90 24.29 0.52
CA ILE A 117 14.84 23.13 -0.39
C ILE A 117 13.39 22.68 -0.57
N SER A 118 12.62 22.56 0.52
CA SER A 118 11.19 22.26 0.44
C SER A 118 10.44 23.34 -0.32
N GLY A 119 10.75 24.63 -0.13
CA GLY A 119 10.12 25.72 -0.88
C GLY A 119 10.42 25.68 -2.38
N ARG A 120 11.63 25.25 -2.75
CA ARG A 120 12.07 25.12 -4.15
C ARG A 120 11.51 23.87 -4.83
N ILE A 121 11.37 22.75 -4.11
CA ILE A 121 10.73 21.51 -4.58
C ILE A 121 9.20 21.64 -4.59
N ARG A 122 8.62 22.42 -3.67
CA ARG A 122 7.16 22.53 -3.42
C ARG A 122 6.55 23.81 -4.01
N SER A 123 7.21 24.42 -5.00
CA SER A 123 6.63 25.43 -5.89
C SER A 123 6.54 24.79 -7.28
N LYS A 124 5.37 24.52 -7.82
CA LYS A 124 4.21 25.41 -8.02
C LYS A 124 2.91 24.78 -7.51
N VAL A 125 2.05 25.62 -6.94
CA VAL A 125 0.69 25.34 -6.43
C VAL A 125 0.66 24.57 -5.09
N LYS A 126 0.49 25.30 -3.98
CA LYS A 126 -0.09 24.69 -2.77
C LYS A 126 -1.53 24.31 -3.13
N PRO A 127 -1.98 23.07 -2.87
CA PRO A 127 -3.38 22.74 -3.06
C PRO A 127 -4.23 23.71 -2.21
N PRO A 128 -5.33 24.23 -2.76
CA PRO A 128 -6.19 25.16 -2.05
C PRO A 128 -6.72 24.52 -0.76
N LEU A 129 -6.86 25.28 0.33
CA LEU A 129 -7.38 24.77 1.60
C LEU A 129 -8.83 24.31 1.47
N GLY A 130 -9.26 23.38 2.33
CA GLY A 130 -10.62 22.86 2.35
C GLY A 130 -10.89 21.72 1.36
N ILE A 131 -12.19 21.43 1.18
CA ILE A 131 -12.64 20.35 0.32
C ILE A 131 -12.91 20.89 -1.09
N HIS A 132 -12.32 20.23 -2.08
CA HIS A 132 -12.47 20.55 -3.52
C HIS A 132 -12.98 19.33 -4.27
N GLY A 133 -13.63 19.56 -5.40
CA GLY A 133 -14.09 18.47 -6.23
C GLY A 133 -14.97 18.95 -7.37
N GLN A 134 -15.14 18.06 -8.33
CA GLN A 134 -15.87 18.32 -9.56
C GLN A 134 -16.73 17.10 -9.90
N LEU A 135 -17.94 17.37 -10.39
CA LEU A 135 -18.75 16.40 -11.10
C LEU A 135 -18.31 16.40 -12.57
N ASP A 136 -17.63 15.34 -13.00
CA ASP A 136 -17.05 15.28 -14.35
C ASP A 136 -18.11 14.93 -15.40
N GLY A 137 -19.02 14.04 -15.08
CA GLY A 137 -20.08 13.64 -16.00
C GLY A 137 -20.85 12.40 -15.58
N ILE A 138 -21.69 11.93 -16.51
CA ILE A 138 -22.42 10.68 -16.39
C ILE A 138 -22.18 9.88 -17.68
N GLN A 139 -21.74 8.64 -17.53
CA GLN A 139 -21.53 7.74 -18.66
C GLN A 139 -22.31 6.46 -18.42
N ASN A 140 -23.24 6.14 -19.33
CA ASN A 140 -24.07 4.93 -19.23
C ASN A 140 -24.63 4.77 -17.82
N GLY A 141 -25.29 5.79 -17.27
CA GLY A 141 -25.89 5.80 -15.92
C GLY A 141 -24.94 5.72 -14.73
N GLU A 142 -23.63 5.73 -14.96
CA GLU A 142 -22.63 5.89 -13.90
C GLU A 142 -22.18 7.34 -13.81
N VAL A 143 -22.48 7.97 -12.69
CA VAL A 143 -22.02 9.31 -12.34
C VAL A 143 -20.59 9.21 -11.85
N TYR A 144 -19.71 10.07 -12.35
CA TYR A 144 -18.31 10.09 -11.94
C TYR A 144 -17.77 11.50 -11.76
N GLY A 145 -16.79 11.60 -10.89
CA GLY A 145 -16.13 12.85 -10.54
C GLY A 145 -15.02 12.60 -9.55
N TRP A 146 -14.55 13.67 -8.92
CA TRP A 146 -13.55 13.58 -7.86
C TRP A 146 -13.85 14.54 -6.73
N ALA A 147 -13.42 14.18 -5.51
CA ALA A 147 -13.50 15.03 -4.34
C ALA A 147 -12.33 14.74 -3.38
N MET A 148 -11.66 15.79 -2.92
CA MET A 148 -10.49 15.72 -2.03
C MET A 148 -10.65 16.74 -0.90
N ASP A 149 -10.37 16.31 0.32
CA ASP A 149 -10.09 17.21 1.44
C ASP A 149 -8.59 17.54 1.44
N CYS A 150 -8.24 18.75 1.01
CA CYS A 150 -6.83 19.18 0.98
C CYS A 150 -6.26 19.42 2.39
N ASP A 151 -7.11 19.58 3.40
CA ASP A 151 -6.70 19.69 4.80
C ASP A 151 -6.42 18.29 5.40
N ASN A 152 -7.13 17.27 4.93
CA ASN A 152 -6.99 15.87 5.37
C ASN A 152 -6.94 14.87 4.19
N PRO A 153 -5.87 14.87 3.36
CA PRO A 153 -5.82 14.11 2.10
C PRO A 153 -5.83 12.58 2.28
N LEU A 154 -5.66 12.08 3.50
CA LEU A 154 -5.76 10.65 3.81
C LEU A 154 -7.20 10.18 4.07
N ASN A 155 -8.14 11.11 4.25
CA ASN A 155 -9.53 10.80 4.53
C ASN A 155 -10.35 10.94 3.24
N PRO A 156 -10.96 9.85 2.74
CA PRO A 156 -11.84 9.92 1.59
C PRO A 156 -13.03 10.85 1.85
N VAL A 157 -13.33 11.73 0.90
CA VAL A 157 -14.52 12.59 0.96
C VAL A 157 -15.73 11.76 0.55
N THR A 158 -16.78 11.80 1.37
CA THR A 158 -18.07 11.19 1.00
C THR A 158 -18.93 12.23 0.30
N VAL A 159 -19.32 11.93 -0.93
CA VAL A 159 -20.19 12.76 -1.77
C VAL A 159 -21.60 12.20 -1.71
N THR A 160 -22.59 13.07 -1.53
CA THR A 160 -24.01 12.71 -1.62
C THR A 160 -24.49 12.99 -3.04
N ILE A 161 -25.06 11.99 -3.69
CA ILE A 161 -25.66 12.10 -5.02
C ILE A 161 -27.17 12.27 -4.85
N LEU A 162 -27.72 13.31 -5.47
CA LEU A 162 -29.13 13.61 -5.52
C LEU A 162 -29.62 13.47 -6.96
N ALA A 163 -30.81 12.90 -7.14
CA ALA A 163 -31.56 12.96 -8.39
C ALA A 163 -32.85 13.73 -8.13
N ASP A 164 -33.10 14.78 -8.91
CA ASP A 164 -34.28 15.63 -8.82
C ASP A 164 -34.55 16.10 -7.36
N GLU A 165 -33.49 16.68 -6.75
CA GLU A 165 -33.44 17.16 -5.36
C GLU A 165 -33.54 16.08 -4.26
N ARG A 166 -33.70 14.81 -4.63
CA ARG A 166 -33.83 13.69 -3.70
C ARG A 166 -32.49 12.97 -3.52
N PRO A 167 -31.97 12.80 -2.30
CA PRO A 167 -30.73 12.05 -2.08
C PRO A 167 -30.94 10.56 -2.38
N ILE A 168 -30.13 10.03 -3.29
CA ILE A 168 -30.25 8.65 -3.79
C ILE A 168 -29.06 7.76 -3.41
N ALA A 169 -27.87 8.35 -3.20
CA ALA A 169 -26.67 7.59 -2.83
C ALA A 169 -25.67 8.44 -2.06
N GLN A 170 -24.83 7.76 -1.28
CA GLN A 170 -23.58 8.31 -0.73
C GLN A 170 -22.42 7.47 -1.23
N VAL A 171 -21.38 8.12 -1.74
CA VAL A 171 -20.21 7.48 -2.33
C VAL A 171 -18.93 8.12 -1.79
N ALA A 172 -18.03 7.30 -1.27
CA ALA A 172 -16.71 7.77 -0.87
C ALA A 172 -15.76 7.80 -2.08
N ALA A 173 -15.01 8.90 -2.19
CA ALA A 173 -14.05 9.15 -3.25
C ALA A 173 -12.72 8.41 -2.97
N VAL A 174 -12.63 7.15 -3.41
CA VAL A 174 -11.49 6.25 -3.16
C VAL A 174 -10.84 5.69 -4.42
N HIS A 175 -11.45 5.92 -5.59
CA HIS A 175 -10.94 5.39 -6.84
C HIS A 175 -9.73 6.18 -7.30
N TYR A 176 -8.72 5.47 -7.81
CA TYR A 176 -7.54 6.11 -8.38
C TYR A 176 -7.84 6.68 -9.76
N ARG A 177 -7.53 7.96 -9.94
CA ARG A 177 -7.70 8.74 -11.17
C ARG A 177 -6.33 9.32 -11.57
N PRO A 178 -5.67 8.77 -12.62
CA PRO A 178 -4.33 9.21 -13.03
C PRO A 178 -4.31 10.64 -13.57
N ASP A 179 -5.43 11.10 -14.13
CA ASP A 179 -5.64 12.48 -14.56
C ASP A 179 -5.68 13.45 -13.37
N VAL A 180 -6.35 13.06 -12.26
CA VAL A 180 -6.38 13.85 -11.02
C VAL A 180 -5.02 13.86 -10.32
N GLU A 181 -4.31 12.73 -10.28
CA GLU A 181 -2.91 12.67 -9.80
C GLU A 181 -2.03 13.64 -10.59
N SER A 182 -2.13 13.61 -11.92
CA SER A 182 -1.30 14.43 -12.80
C SER A 182 -1.63 15.92 -12.68
N ALA A 183 -2.91 16.28 -12.62
CA ALA A 183 -3.37 17.66 -12.56
C ALA A 183 -3.13 18.31 -11.19
N LEU A 184 -3.31 17.56 -10.10
CA LEU A 184 -3.21 18.07 -8.73
C LEU A 184 -1.91 17.71 -8.01
N HIS A 185 -1.01 16.95 -8.68
CA HIS A 185 0.22 16.43 -8.10
C HIS A 185 0.02 15.72 -6.75
N CYS A 186 -0.97 14.83 -6.71
CA CYS A 186 -1.43 14.12 -5.50
C CYS A 186 -1.47 12.60 -5.69
N SER A 187 -1.93 11.82 -4.70
CA SER A 187 -2.00 10.35 -4.81
C SER A 187 -3.03 9.80 -5.82
N GLY A 188 -3.89 10.66 -6.40
CA GLY A 188 -4.91 10.28 -7.38
C GLY A 188 -6.13 9.53 -6.82
N ARG A 189 -6.13 9.10 -5.56
CA ARG A 189 -7.22 8.30 -4.94
C ARG A 189 -8.39 9.15 -4.45
N TYR A 190 -8.94 9.95 -5.35
CA TYR A 190 -9.99 10.93 -5.04
C TYR A 190 -11.17 10.85 -6.01
N GLY A 191 -11.23 9.80 -6.84
CA GLY A 191 -12.34 9.57 -7.75
C GLY A 191 -13.51 8.90 -7.05
N PHE A 192 -14.73 9.25 -7.44
CA PHE A 192 -15.94 8.52 -7.08
C PHE A 192 -16.70 8.10 -8.33
N TYR A 193 -17.40 6.96 -8.23
CA TYR A 193 -18.27 6.41 -9.25
C TYR A 193 -19.55 5.90 -8.58
N ALA A 194 -20.72 6.24 -9.12
CA ALA A 194 -22.00 5.80 -8.59
C ALA A 194 -22.99 5.46 -9.72
N ASP A 195 -23.53 4.24 -9.71
CA ASP A 195 -24.59 3.85 -10.62
C ASP A 195 -25.94 4.38 -10.12
N VAL A 196 -26.49 5.37 -10.83
CA VAL A 196 -27.77 6.00 -10.48
C VAL A 196 -28.94 5.40 -11.26
N SER A 197 -28.68 4.45 -12.16
CA SER A 197 -29.67 3.85 -13.07
C SER A 197 -30.86 3.21 -12.33
N GLN A 198 -30.70 2.81 -11.07
CA GLN A 198 -31.77 2.18 -10.29
C GLN A 198 -32.75 3.21 -9.67
N TRP A 199 -32.40 4.50 -9.67
CA TRP A 199 -33.12 5.54 -8.95
C TRP A 199 -33.86 6.54 -9.86
N VAL A 200 -33.71 6.39 -11.17
CA VAL A 200 -34.23 7.31 -12.19
C VAL A 200 -35.24 6.60 -13.09
N THR A 201 -36.20 7.37 -13.60
CA THR A 201 -37.17 6.89 -14.59
C THR A 201 -36.49 6.75 -15.95
N ALA A 202 -36.80 5.68 -16.69
CA ALA A 202 -36.20 5.46 -18.00
C ALA A 202 -36.66 6.56 -18.98
N GLU A 203 -35.74 7.02 -19.83
CA GLU A 203 -36.04 7.90 -20.97
C GLU A 203 -36.54 9.31 -20.60
N GLU A 204 -36.53 9.67 -19.31
CA GLU A 204 -36.74 11.03 -18.84
C GLU A 204 -35.40 11.73 -18.54
N GLU A 205 -35.36 13.05 -18.71
CA GLU A 205 -34.25 13.86 -18.23
C GLU A 205 -34.30 13.95 -16.71
N SER A 206 -33.22 13.55 -16.03
CA SER A 206 -33.08 13.73 -14.59
C SER A 206 -31.95 14.71 -14.29
N SER A 207 -32.16 15.57 -13.30
CA SER A 207 -31.16 16.48 -12.76
C SER A 207 -30.35 15.77 -11.68
N ILE A 208 -29.06 15.57 -11.92
CA ILE A 208 -28.15 14.93 -10.97
C ILE A 208 -27.28 15.99 -10.31
N GLU A 209 -27.35 16.04 -8.99
CA GLU A 209 -26.53 16.92 -8.17
C GLU A 209 -25.59 16.10 -7.28
N ALA A 210 -24.33 16.50 -7.20
CA ALA A 210 -23.34 15.93 -6.28
C ALA A 210 -22.97 16.97 -5.22
N ARG A 211 -23.16 16.64 -3.94
CA ARG A 211 -22.90 17.52 -2.79
C ARG A 211 -21.79 16.99 -1.89
N LEU A 212 -20.97 17.92 -1.41
CA LEU A 212 -19.96 17.69 -0.38
C LEU A 212 -20.62 17.48 1.00
N PRO A 213 -19.87 16.95 2.00
CA PRO A 213 -20.38 16.76 3.37
C PRO A 213 -20.91 18.04 4.04
N ASN A 214 -20.41 19.21 3.63
CA ASN A 214 -20.87 20.52 4.12
C ASN A 214 -22.13 21.04 3.43
N GLY A 215 -22.74 20.25 2.54
CA GLY A 215 -23.95 20.60 1.78
C GLY A 215 -23.70 21.43 0.51
N ARG A 216 -22.47 21.87 0.25
CA ARG A 216 -22.12 22.61 -0.96
C ARG A 216 -22.12 21.68 -2.18
N ALA A 217 -22.71 22.11 -3.29
CA ALA A 217 -22.60 21.41 -4.57
C ALA A 217 -21.13 21.34 -5.03
N LEU A 218 -20.77 20.25 -5.70
CA LEU A 218 -19.50 20.15 -6.43
C LEU A 218 -19.49 21.11 -7.62
N GLU A 219 -18.29 21.43 -8.11
CA GLU A 219 -18.17 22.15 -9.38
C GLU A 219 -18.81 21.35 -10.51
N ASN A 220 -19.42 22.03 -11.48
CA ASN A 220 -20.20 21.45 -12.59
C ASN A 220 -21.42 20.63 -12.14
N SER A 221 -22.01 20.94 -10.98
CA SER A 221 -23.24 20.33 -10.47
C SER A 221 -24.33 21.39 -10.27
N PRO A 222 -25.61 21.14 -10.62
CA PRO A 222 -26.14 19.89 -11.18
C PRO A 222 -25.84 19.71 -12.68
N GLN A 223 -26.01 18.47 -13.17
CA GLN A 223 -26.03 18.14 -14.60
C GLN A 223 -27.34 17.42 -14.96
N THR A 224 -27.95 17.79 -16.08
CA THR A 224 -29.20 17.18 -16.56
C THR A 224 -28.89 16.27 -17.74
N LEU A 225 -29.24 14.99 -17.63
CA LEU A 225 -28.99 13.98 -18.66
C LEU A 225 -30.08 12.91 -18.66
N THR A 226 -30.35 12.31 -19.82
CA THR A 226 -31.18 11.12 -19.92
C THR A 226 -30.39 9.90 -19.45
N ILE A 227 -30.92 9.21 -18.43
CA ILE A 227 -30.23 8.07 -17.82
C ILE A 227 -30.99 6.78 -18.14
N PRO A 228 -30.32 5.72 -18.62
CA PRO A 228 -30.99 4.44 -18.81
C PRO A 228 -31.39 3.85 -17.45
N ALA A 229 -32.67 3.71 -17.18
CA ALA A 229 -33.10 3.03 -15.97
C ALA A 229 -32.74 1.55 -16.04
N ARG A 230 -32.00 1.08 -15.04
CA ARG A 230 -31.59 -0.32 -14.93
C ARG A 230 -31.73 -0.77 -13.48
N PRO A 231 -32.53 -1.81 -13.22
CA PRO A 231 -32.63 -2.35 -11.88
C PRO A 231 -31.28 -2.93 -11.47
N ARG A 232 -30.96 -2.78 -10.18
CA ARG A 232 -29.80 -3.41 -9.59
C ARG A 232 -29.90 -4.92 -9.73
N LYS A 233 -28.92 -5.55 -10.36
CA LYS A 233 -28.84 -7.01 -10.40
C LYS A 233 -28.34 -7.52 -9.04
N PRO A 234 -29.14 -8.33 -8.30
CA PRO A 234 -28.63 -9.02 -7.13
C PRO A 234 -27.56 -10.02 -7.58
N GLY A 235 -26.57 -10.27 -6.72
CA GLY A 235 -25.52 -11.23 -7.02
C GLY A 235 -24.35 -11.15 -6.06
N ALA A 236 -23.62 -12.25 -5.98
CA ALA A 236 -22.40 -12.33 -5.20
C ALA A 236 -21.30 -11.44 -5.79
N ALA A 237 -20.42 -10.92 -4.95
CA ALA A 237 -19.20 -10.27 -5.38
C ALA A 237 -18.12 -11.32 -5.69
N VAL A 238 -17.48 -11.21 -6.85
CA VAL A 238 -16.35 -12.07 -7.22
C VAL A 238 -15.07 -11.48 -6.61
N LEU A 239 -14.41 -12.25 -5.74
CA LEU A 239 -13.22 -11.83 -5.01
C LEU A 239 -11.99 -12.50 -5.60
N PHE A 240 -11.16 -11.72 -6.28
CA PHE A 240 -9.87 -12.16 -6.78
C PHE A 240 -8.77 -11.89 -5.74
N MET A 241 -8.43 -12.92 -4.97
CA MET A 241 -7.29 -12.87 -4.05
C MET A 241 -6.00 -12.95 -4.87
N HIS A 242 -5.40 -11.80 -5.16
CA HIS A 242 -4.22 -11.73 -6.03
C HIS A 242 -2.96 -12.06 -5.24
N ILE A 243 -2.40 -13.25 -5.47
CA ILE A 243 -1.09 -13.65 -4.94
C ILE A 243 0.01 -13.08 -5.85
N PRO A 244 1.04 -12.39 -5.34
CA PRO A 244 2.08 -11.82 -6.19
C PRO A 244 2.78 -12.88 -7.05
N LYS A 245 3.08 -12.49 -8.30
CA LYS A 245 3.84 -13.27 -9.31
C LYS A 245 3.10 -14.48 -9.91
N THR A 246 1.78 -14.43 -9.94
CA THR A 246 0.91 -15.47 -10.53
C THR A 246 0.08 -14.96 -11.72
N ALA A 247 0.65 -14.02 -12.51
CA ALA A 247 -0.03 -13.34 -13.63
C ALA A 247 -1.28 -12.51 -13.26
N GLY A 248 -1.45 -12.14 -11.99
CA GLY A 248 -2.68 -11.48 -11.54
C GLY A 248 -2.97 -10.09 -12.11
N ILE A 249 -1.98 -9.36 -12.67
CA ILE A 249 -2.26 -8.12 -13.42
C ILE A 249 -3.09 -8.40 -14.67
N ALA A 250 -2.71 -9.42 -15.46
CA ALA A 250 -3.43 -9.80 -16.66
C ALA A 250 -4.86 -10.24 -16.35
N PHE A 251 -5.04 -11.09 -15.33
CA PHE A 251 -6.38 -11.49 -14.87
C PHE A 251 -7.19 -10.29 -14.37
N ARG A 252 -6.60 -9.41 -13.56
CA ARG A 252 -7.29 -8.20 -13.07
C ARG A 252 -7.84 -7.37 -14.22
N GLU A 253 -7.03 -7.09 -15.23
CA GLU A 253 -7.43 -6.24 -16.37
C GLU A 253 -8.45 -6.90 -17.28
N ALA A 254 -8.28 -8.19 -17.58
CA ALA A 254 -9.22 -8.93 -18.41
C ALA A 254 -10.59 -9.09 -17.75
N ILE A 255 -10.62 -9.27 -16.43
CA ILE A 255 -11.85 -9.45 -15.66
C ILE A 255 -12.53 -8.11 -15.41
N ALA A 256 -11.79 -7.09 -14.98
CA ALA A 256 -12.31 -5.74 -14.71
C ALA A 256 -13.08 -5.16 -15.89
N ALA A 257 -12.66 -5.45 -17.14
CA ALA A 257 -13.34 -5.01 -18.35
C ALA A 257 -14.82 -5.46 -18.48
N ASN A 258 -15.28 -6.40 -17.65
CA ASN A 258 -16.68 -6.88 -17.63
C ASN A 258 -17.55 -6.14 -16.60
N TYR A 259 -16.98 -5.21 -15.84
CA TYR A 259 -17.65 -4.49 -14.77
C TYR A 259 -17.55 -2.99 -15.00
N ARG A 260 -18.48 -2.23 -14.42
CA ARG A 260 -18.35 -0.76 -14.37
C ARG A 260 -17.47 -0.33 -13.21
N GLU A 261 -16.94 0.89 -13.23
CA GLU A 261 -16.00 1.34 -12.20
C GLU A 261 -16.64 1.38 -10.81
N SER A 262 -17.92 1.74 -10.70
CA SER A 262 -18.69 1.68 -9.43
C SER A 262 -18.82 0.27 -8.84
N GLN A 263 -18.61 -0.77 -9.66
CA GLN A 263 -18.71 -2.16 -9.25
C GLN A 263 -17.35 -2.78 -8.89
N ILE A 264 -16.25 -2.04 -9.06
CA ILE A 264 -14.90 -2.56 -8.88
C ILE A 264 -14.24 -1.97 -7.63
N ALA A 265 -13.63 -2.85 -6.82
CA ALA A 265 -12.74 -2.43 -5.74
C ALA A 265 -11.34 -3.01 -5.96
N TYR A 266 -10.35 -2.12 -6.05
CA TYR A 266 -8.94 -2.49 -6.13
C TYR A 266 -8.31 -2.40 -4.74
N LEU A 267 -7.94 -3.52 -4.13
CA LEU A 267 -7.36 -3.58 -2.78
C LEU A 267 -5.84 -3.76 -2.86
N TYR A 268 -5.14 -2.67 -3.20
CA TYR A 268 -3.68 -2.64 -3.34
C TYR A 268 -3.12 -1.48 -2.52
N ALA A 269 -1.94 -1.69 -1.91
CA ALA A 269 -1.26 -0.63 -1.18
C ALA A 269 -0.83 0.55 -2.08
N THR A 270 -0.67 0.31 -3.38
CA THR A 270 -0.31 1.29 -4.41
C THR A 270 -1.45 1.49 -5.42
N PRO A 271 -1.43 2.56 -6.23
CA PRO A 271 -2.34 2.69 -7.37
C PRO A 271 -2.41 1.40 -8.22
N PRO A 272 -3.60 1.02 -8.73
CA PRO A 272 -4.87 1.76 -8.66
C PRO A 272 -5.69 1.51 -7.37
N GLY A 273 -5.16 0.76 -6.39
CA GLY A 273 -5.96 0.33 -5.24
C GLY A 273 -5.87 1.18 -3.99
N TYR A 274 -6.65 0.80 -2.98
CA TYR A 274 -6.68 1.33 -1.60
C TYR A 274 -6.63 0.18 -0.56
N LEU A 275 -6.61 0.48 0.73
CA LEU A 275 -6.45 -0.53 1.78
C LEU A 275 -7.77 -1.22 2.15
N VAL A 276 -7.70 -2.44 2.68
CA VAL A 276 -8.88 -3.19 3.16
C VAL A 276 -9.66 -2.43 4.24
N ASP A 277 -8.97 -1.69 5.10
CA ASP A 277 -9.63 -0.88 6.13
C ASP A 277 -10.45 0.27 5.53
N ASP A 278 -10.04 0.80 4.38
CA ASP A 278 -10.81 1.83 3.67
C ASP A 278 -12.06 1.22 3.04
N LEU A 279 -11.99 -0.03 2.52
CA LEU A 279 -13.16 -0.77 2.05
C LEU A 279 -14.24 -0.85 3.13
N ARG A 280 -13.87 -1.17 4.39
CA ARG A 280 -14.82 -1.30 5.50
C ARG A 280 -15.52 0.02 5.87
N ARG A 281 -14.89 1.15 5.55
CA ARG A 281 -15.39 2.50 5.84
C ARG A 281 -16.28 3.07 4.74
N LEU A 282 -16.34 2.42 3.58
CA LEU A 282 -17.21 2.88 2.49
C LEU A 282 -18.69 2.84 2.91
N PRO A 283 -19.51 3.80 2.42
CA PRO A 283 -20.96 3.75 2.54
C PRO A 283 -21.55 2.38 2.17
N LEU A 284 -22.61 1.99 2.88
CA LEU A 284 -23.21 0.65 2.73
C LEU A 284 -23.67 0.38 1.28
N GLU A 285 -24.30 1.36 0.63
CA GLU A 285 -24.77 1.20 -0.75
C GLU A 285 -23.62 1.00 -1.73
N GLN A 286 -22.53 1.76 -1.58
CA GLN A 286 -21.32 1.59 -2.39
C GLN A 286 -20.72 0.19 -2.22
N ARG A 287 -20.61 -0.33 -0.98
CA ARG A 287 -20.13 -1.71 -0.73
C ARG A 287 -21.05 -2.76 -1.35
N ARG A 288 -22.36 -2.51 -1.33
CA ARG A 288 -23.37 -3.41 -1.89
C ARG A 288 -23.34 -3.42 -3.43
N ASP A 289 -22.83 -2.38 -4.09
CA ASP A 289 -22.70 -2.30 -5.56
C ASP A 289 -21.47 -3.01 -6.10
N LEU A 290 -20.48 -3.31 -5.24
CA LEU A 290 -19.30 -4.05 -5.64
C LEU A 290 -19.66 -5.44 -6.19
N ARG A 291 -19.15 -5.76 -7.37
CA ARG A 291 -19.27 -7.06 -8.04
C ARG A 291 -17.93 -7.71 -8.33
N PHE A 292 -16.85 -6.93 -8.39
CA PHE A 292 -15.50 -7.44 -8.55
C PHE A 292 -14.55 -6.76 -7.56
N VAL A 293 -13.89 -7.55 -6.71
CA VAL A 293 -12.90 -7.05 -5.77
C VAL A 293 -11.58 -7.77 -6.03
N ALA A 294 -10.52 -7.04 -6.35
CA ALA A 294 -9.23 -7.62 -6.71
C ALA A 294 -8.10 -6.93 -5.97
N GLY A 295 -7.18 -7.70 -5.39
CA GLY A 295 -6.16 -7.09 -4.54
C GLY A 295 -5.25 -8.06 -3.82
N HIS A 296 -4.25 -7.48 -3.15
CA HIS A 296 -3.42 -8.17 -2.16
C HIS A 296 -4.13 -8.13 -0.82
N PHE A 297 -5.07 -9.06 -0.62
CA PHE A 297 -5.77 -9.27 0.63
C PHE A 297 -5.70 -10.75 1.02
N GLN A 298 -5.94 -11.06 2.29
CA GLN A 298 -6.07 -12.43 2.74
C GLN A 298 -7.55 -12.87 2.77
N TYR A 299 -7.78 -14.18 2.96
CA TYR A 299 -9.12 -14.71 3.17
C TYR A 299 -9.84 -13.98 4.33
N GLY A 300 -11.14 -13.71 4.18
CA GLY A 300 -11.93 -12.94 5.17
C GLY A 300 -12.34 -11.52 4.74
N VAL A 301 -11.80 -10.99 3.63
CA VAL A 301 -12.23 -9.69 3.08
C VAL A 301 -13.74 -9.58 2.81
N HIS A 302 -14.41 -10.70 2.53
CA HIS A 302 -15.86 -10.76 2.32
C HIS A 302 -16.69 -10.26 3.51
N HIS A 303 -16.16 -10.28 4.74
CA HIS A 303 -16.86 -9.68 5.90
C HIS A 303 -17.05 -8.17 5.77
N ALA A 304 -16.32 -7.50 4.86
CA ALA A 304 -16.53 -6.10 4.55
C ALA A 304 -17.71 -5.88 3.57
N LEU A 305 -18.28 -6.93 2.97
CA LEU A 305 -19.34 -6.83 1.97
C LEU A 305 -20.70 -7.26 2.56
N PRO A 306 -21.79 -6.54 2.26
CA PRO A 306 -23.13 -6.93 2.71
C PRO A 306 -23.79 -8.05 1.87
N GLN A 307 -23.22 -8.40 0.72
CA GLN A 307 -23.68 -9.46 -0.18
C GLN A 307 -22.77 -10.70 -0.09
N ASP A 308 -23.24 -11.83 -0.61
CA ASP A 308 -22.45 -13.04 -0.75
C ASP A 308 -21.18 -12.80 -1.57
N ALA A 309 -20.18 -13.65 -1.39
CA ALA A 309 -18.90 -13.51 -2.06
C ALA A 309 -18.37 -14.85 -2.57
N LEU A 310 -17.74 -14.82 -3.74
CA LEU A 310 -17.13 -15.98 -4.39
C LEU A 310 -15.63 -15.74 -4.54
N TYR A 311 -14.82 -16.45 -3.77
CA TYR A 311 -13.37 -16.34 -3.89
C TYR A 311 -12.84 -17.14 -5.06
N PHE A 312 -11.90 -16.55 -5.77
CA PHE A 312 -10.98 -17.29 -6.60
C PHE A 312 -9.56 -16.71 -6.49
N THR A 313 -8.57 -17.50 -6.88
CA THR A 313 -7.19 -17.05 -6.97
C THR A 313 -6.46 -17.77 -8.10
N ILE A 314 -5.28 -17.25 -8.46
CA ILE A 314 -4.34 -17.91 -9.37
C ILE A 314 -3.07 -18.16 -8.57
N VAL A 315 -2.64 -19.40 -8.50
CA VAL A 315 -1.39 -19.84 -7.87
C VAL A 315 -0.35 -20.16 -8.92
N ARG A 316 0.85 -20.46 -8.46
CA ARG A 316 1.99 -20.89 -9.28
C ARG A 316 2.77 -21.90 -8.47
N GLU A 317 3.48 -22.81 -9.13
CA GLU A 317 4.39 -23.73 -8.44
C GLU A 317 5.34 -22.94 -7.50
N PRO A 318 5.47 -23.35 -6.21
CA PRO A 318 6.14 -22.54 -5.18
C PRO A 318 7.56 -22.10 -5.55
N ALA A 319 8.38 -23.00 -6.10
CA ALA A 319 9.74 -22.67 -6.49
C ALA A 319 9.78 -21.65 -7.64
N ALA A 320 8.97 -21.83 -8.68
CA ALA A 320 8.85 -20.92 -9.80
C ALA A 320 8.33 -19.54 -9.39
N ARG A 321 7.41 -19.48 -8.41
CA ARG A 321 6.92 -18.23 -7.82
C ARG A 321 8.04 -17.48 -7.10
N LEU A 322 8.80 -18.17 -6.24
CA LEU A 322 9.93 -17.58 -5.50
C LEU A 322 11.01 -17.05 -6.45
N LEU A 323 11.36 -17.81 -7.49
CA LEU A 323 12.29 -17.36 -8.54
C LEU A 323 11.79 -16.11 -9.26
N SER A 324 10.52 -16.08 -9.62
CA SER A 324 9.91 -14.92 -10.26
C SER A 324 9.88 -13.70 -9.34
N HIS A 325 9.65 -13.91 -8.05
CA HIS A 325 9.67 -12.84 -7.06
C HIS A 325 11.08 -12.30 -6.83
N TYR A 326 12.06 -13.19 -6.69
CA TYR A 326 13.48 -12.83 -6.58
C TYR A 326 13.93 -11.99 -7.78
N ALA A 327 13.65 -12.42 -9.01
CA ALA A 327 13.97 -11.67 -10.22
C ALA A 327 13.26 -10.29 -10.25
N PHE A 328 12.01 -10.23 -9.80
CA PHE A 328 11.28 -8.96 -9.70
C PHE A 328 11.93 -7.97 -8.72
N LEU A 329 12.34 -8.44 -7.53
CA LEU A 329 12.99 -7.59 -6.53
C LEU A 329 14.37 -7.10 -6.97
N GLN A 330 15.10 -7.83 -7.82
CA GLN A 330 16.37 -7.34 -8.39
C GLN A 330 16.22 -6.00 -9.13
N HIS A 331 15.06 -5.76 -9.73
CA HIS A 331 14.78 -4.55 -10.49
C HIS A 331 14.01 -3.51 -9.69
N THR A 332 13.10 -3.93 -8.83
CA THR A 332 12.15 -3.03 -8.15
C THR A 332 12.56 -2.63 -6.74
N ALA A 333 13.31 -3.49 -6.04
CA ALA A 333 13.73 -3.29 -4.66
C ALA A 333 15.08 -3.99 -4.42
N PRO A 334 16.15 -3.59 -5.14
CA PRO A 334 17.45 -4.28 -5.10
C PRO A 334 18.06 -4.33 -3.69
N GLU A 335 17.73 -3.38 -2.82
CA GLU A 335 18.13 -3.34 -1.42
C GLU A 335 17.60 -4.53 -0.60
N LEU A 336 16.49 -5.14 -1.01
CA LEU A 336 15.94 -6.32 -0.35
C LEU A 336 16.76 -7.57 -0.68
N VAL A 337 17.32 -7.65 -1.88
CA VAL A 337 18.08 -8.83 -2.37
C VAL A 337 19.60 -8.65 -2.36
N LYS A 338 20.10 -7.47 -1.95
CA LYS A 338 21.54 -7.19 -1.79
C LYS A 338 21.96 -7.14 -0.33
N SER A 339 23.23 -7.45 -0.08
CA SER A 339 23.94 -7.22 1.18
C SER A 339 25.35 -6.73 0.90
N GLY A 340 25.75 -5.61 1.51
CA GLY A 340 27.07 -4.99 1.27
C GLY A 340 27.31 -4.62 -0.20
N GLY A 341 26.28 -4.23 -0.95
CA GLY A 341 26.35 -3.91 -2.38
C GLY A 341 26.38 -5.14 -3.31
N ARG A 342 26.60 -6.35 -2.78
CA ARG A 342 26.57 -7.60 -3.55
C ARG A 342 25.16 -8.18 -3.63
N LEU A 343 24.79 -8.68 -4.81
CA LEU A 343 23.58 -9.47 -5.00
C LEU A 343 23.74 -10.83 -4.32
N LEU A 344 22.83 -11.16 -3.40
CA LEU A 344 22.79 -12.48 -2.75
C LEU A 344 22.17 -13.50 -3.69
N SER A 345 22.66 -14.73 -3.70
CA SER A 345 21.92 -15.83 -4.34
C SER A 345 20.58 -16.05 -3.62
N LEU A 346 19.64 -16.75 -4.25
CA LEU A 346 18.35 -17.01 -3.60
C LEU A 346 18.52 -17.87 -2.34
N GLU A 347 19.41 -18.87 -2.37
CA GLU A 347 19.76 -19.66 -1.19
C GLU A 347 20.35 -18.79 -0.08
N GLU A 348 21.29 -17.90 -0.39
CA GLU A 348 21.88 -16.98 0.60
C GLU A 348 20.83 -16.02 1.17
N LEU A 349 19.91 -15.53 0.34
CA LEU A 349 18.83 -14.64 0.76
C LEU A 349 17.90 -15.34 1.76
N LEU A 350 17.47 -16.54 1.39
CA LEU A 350 16.62 -17.43 2.19
C LEU A 350 17.25 -17.77 3.56
N GLN A 351 18.57 -17.98 3.62
CA GLN A 351 19.27 -18.30 4.87
C GLN A 351 19.62 -17.07 5.72
N ARG A 352 20.08 -15.98 5.09
CA ARG A 352 20.73 -14.86 5.80
C ARG A 352 19.83 -13.65 6.01
N LYS A 353 18.74 -13.54 5.24
CA LYS A 353 17.86 -12.37 5.28
C LYS A 353 16.39 -12.81 5.09
N PRO A 354 15.84 -13.53 6.08
CA PRO A 354 14.50 -14.05 6.00
C PRO A 354 13.50 -12.89 5.85
N ASN A 355 12.55 -13.06 4.94
CA ASN A 355 11.59 -12.03 4.57
C ASN A 355 10.23 -12.67 4.31
N ILE A 356 9.17 -12.02 4.77
CA ILE A 356 7.79 -12.52 4.70
C ILE A 356 7.35 -12.88 3.28
N HIS A 357 7.89 -12.21 2.26
CA HIS A 357 7.55 -12.46 0.86
C HIS A 357 8.19 -13.74 0.30
N PHE A 358 9.17 -14.33 1.01
CA PHE A 358 9.87 -15.56 0.65
C PHE A 358 9.58 -16.73 1.60
N ASP A 359 8.80 -16.50 2.65
CA ASP A 359 8.51 -17.48 3.70
C ASP A 359 7.05 -17.92 3.65
N ASN A 360 6.81 -19.09 3.06
CA ASN A 360 5.50 -19.74 2.89
C ASN A 360 4.37 -18.78 2.46
N PRO A 361 4.58 -18.02 1.36
CA PRO A 361 3.64 -17.02 0.88
C PRO A 361 2.24 -17.57 0.59
N LEU A 362 2.07 -18.78 0.06
CA LEU A 362 0.74 -19.34 -0.17
C LEU A 362 0.02 -19.55 1.16
N VAL A 363 0.65 -20.20 2.13
CA VAL A 363 0.07 -20.43 3.46
C VAL A 363 -0.27 -19.12 4.17
N ARG A 364 0.56 -18.08 4.02
CA ARG A 364 0.24 -16.74 4.55
C ARG A 364 -1.03 -16.15 3.95
N HIS A 365 -1.21 -16.22 2.63
CA HIS A 365 -2.40 -15.67 1.97
C HIS A 365 -3.65 -16.48 2.32
N PHE A 366 -3.57 -17.81 2.21
CA PHE A 366 -4.68 -18.70 2.53
C PHE A 366 -4.98 -18.77 4.02
N GLY A 367 -4.01 -18.58 4.92
CA GLY A 367 -4.18 -18.68 6.37
C GLY A 367 -4.74 -17.43 7.05
N SER A 368 -4.98 -16.35 6.30
CA SER A 368 -5.46 -15.07 6.84
C SER A 368 -4.59 -14.52 7.97
N VAL A 369 -3.29 -14.34 7.71
CA VAL A 369 -2.37 -13.75 8.69
C VAL A 369 -2.22 -12.24 8.54
N ASP A 370 -2.07 -11.55 9.67
CA ASP A 370 -1.51 -10.20 9.69
C ASP A 370 0.02 -10.30 9.65
N GLU A 371 0.65 -9.75 8.61
CA GLU A 371 2.10 -9.80 8.44
C GLU A 371 2.87 -9.12 9.58
N ARG A 372 2.22 -8.24 10.37
CA ARG A 372 2.79 -7.60 11.56
C ARG A 372 2.91 -8.56 12.74
N GLU A 373 2.06 -9.58 12.79
CA GLU A 373 1.98 -10.56 13.88
C GLU A 373 2.75 -11.85 13.55
N PHE A 374 2.99 -12.11 12.26
CA PHE A 374 3.65 -13.31 11.77
C PHE A 374 5.00 -12.98 11.10
N PRO A 375 6.10 -12.86 11.87
CA PRO A 375 7.42 -12.59 11.31
C PRO A 375 7.90 -13.76 10.42
N PRO A 376 8.96 -13.57 9.61
CA PRO A 376 9.55 -14.66 8.83
C PRO A 376 9.95 -15.85 9.72
N GLY A 377 9.64 -17.07 9.29
CA GLY A 377 9.91 -18.32 10.00
C GLY A 377 8.85 -18.72 11.04
N SER A 378 7.79 -17.92 11.22
CA SER A 378 6.72 -18.21 12.19
C SER A 378 5.63 -19.17 11.68
N ILE A 379 5.73 -19.65 10.45
CA ILE A 379 4.72 -20.50 9.84
C ILE A 379 4.81 -21.91 10.39
N ASP A 380 3.72 -22.36 11.00
CA ASP A 380 3.61 -23.62 11.71
C ASP A 380 2.46 -24.49 11.18
N ARG A 381 2.31 -25.67 11.78
CA ARG A 381 1.28 -26.63 11.41
C ARG A 381 -0.15 -26.09 11.62
N PRO A 382 -0.51 -25.50 12.78
CA PRO A 382 -1.82 -24.88 12.97
C PRO A 382 -2.20 -23.89 11.87
N LEU A 383 -1.26 -23.04 11.45
CA LEU A 383 -1.53 -22.07 10.40
C LEU A 383 -1.69 -22.73 9.03
N TYR A 384 -0.88 -23.74 8.72
CA TYR A 384 -1.07 -24.58 7.53
C TYR A 384 -2.46 -25.24 7.50
N GLU A 385 -2.89 -25.84 8.62
CA GLU A 385 -4.20 -26.48 8.73
C GLU A 385 -5.35 -25.47 8.56
N LYS A 386 -5.19 -24.26 9.08
CA LYS A 386 -6.11 -23.14 8.85
C LYS A 386 -6.17 -22.74 7.37
N ALA A 387 -5.01 -22.62 6.71
CA ALA A 387 -4.94 -22.33 5.28
C ALA A 387 -5.62 -23.42 4.44
N LEU A 388 -5.40 -24.68 4.77
CA LEU A 388 -6.04 -25.83 4.12
C LEU A 388 -7.56 -25.83 4.33
N TYR A 389 -8.02 -25.48 5.54
CA TYR A 389 -9.45 -25.34 5.82
C TYR A 389 -10.09 -24.25 4.95
N TYR A 390 -9.48 -23.07 4.84
CA TYR A 390 -10.02 -21.99 3.98
C TYR A 390 -9.92 -22.34 2.50
N LEU A 391 -8.86 -23.02 2.06
CA LEU A 391 -8.77 -23.54 0.69
C LEU A 391 -9.96 -24.44 0.34
N ARG A 392 -10.29 -25.40 1.21
CA ARG A 392 -11.35 -26.40 0.98
C ARG A 392 -12.76 -25.82 1.02
N ASN A 393 -13.00 -24.85 1.91
CA ASN A 393 -14.36 -24.38 2.20
C ASN A 393 -14.66 -22.99 1.63
N GLY A 394 -13.63 -22.24 1.24
CA GLY A 394 -13.74 -20.83 0.95
C GLY A 394 -13.60 -20.45 -0.52
N PHE A 395 -12.96 -21.28 -1.34
CA PHE A 395 -12.64 -20.94 -2.73
C PHE A 395 -13.55 -21.67 -3.71
N LEU A 396 -14.19 -20.91 -4.60
CA LEU A 396 -14.90 -21.45 -5.76
C LEU A 396 -13.92 -22.05 -6.76
N PHE A 397 -12.75 -21.42 -6.93
CA PHE A 397 -11.79 -21.78 -7.96
C PHE A 397 -10.37 -21.39 -7.58
N VAL A 398 -9.41 -22.25 -7.90
CA VAL A 398 -7.98 -21.97 -7.83
C VAL A 398 -7.35 -22.36 -9.17
N GLY A 399 -6.94 -21.36 -9.94
CA GLY A 399 -6.26 -21.58 -11.22
C GLY A 399 -4.74 -21.62 -11.06
N HIS A 400 -4.05 -22.11 -12.09
CA HIS A 400 -2.60 -22.22 -12.12
C HIS A 400 -2.02 -21.31 -13.19
N GLN A 401 -0.96 -20.58 -12.86
CA GLN A 401 -0.34 -19.63 -13.77
C GLN A 401 0.15 -20.32 -15.05
N GLU A 402 0.65 -21.55 -14.93
CA GLU A 402 1.10 -22.41 -16.03
C GLU A 402 -0.01 -22.70 -17.05
N TYR A 403 -1.27 -22.65 -16.61
CA TYR A 403 -2.48 -22.91 -17.40
C TYR A 403 -3.41 -21.69 -17.39
N SER A 404 -2.83 -20.48 -17.45
CA SER A 404 -3.59 -19.22 -17.31
C SER A 404 -4.67 -19.03 -18.38
N ALA A 405 -4.43 -19.48 -19.61
CA ALA A 405 -5.40 -19.36 -20.71
C ALA A 405 -6.65 -20.20 -20.42
N ASP A 406 -6.46 -21.47 -20.05
CA ASP A 406 -7.54 -22.39 -19.70
C ASP A 406 -8.29 -21.93 -18.44
N ALA A 407 -7.56 -21.47 -17.42
CA ALA A 407 -8.16 -20.91 -16.21
C ALA A 407 -9.01 -19.67 -16.50
N PHE A 408 -8.55 -18.78 -17.38
CA PHE A 408 -9.33 -17.63 -17.81
C PHE A 408 -10.56 -18.05 -18.62
N GLN A 409 -10.44 -19.02 -19.52
CA GLN A 409 -11.56 -19.54 -20.30
C GLN A 409 -12.64 -20.15 -19.40
N TRP A 410 -12.25 -20.94 -18.40
CA TRP A 410 -13.19 -21.51 -17.42
C TRP A 410 -13.93 -20.40 -16.65
N LEU A 411 -13.20 -19.40 -16.15
CA LEU A 411 -13.80 -18.27 -15.43
C LEU A 411 -14.76 -17.48 -16.34
N ARG A 412 -14.38 -17.25 -17.60
CA ARG A 412 -15.24 -16.58 -18.58
C ARG A 412 -16.55 -17.31 -18.80
N GLN A 413 -16.51 -18.63 -18.98
CA GLN A 413 -17.71 -19.46 -19.13
C GLN A 413 -18.55 -19.44 -17.84
N ARG A 414 -17.90 -19.60 -16.67
CA ARG A 414 -18.56 -19.64 -15.36
C ARG A 414 -19.35 -18.36 -15.03
N PHE A 415 -18.79 -17.20 -15.39
CA PHE A 415 -19.36 -15.89 -15.07
C PHE A 415 -20.00 -15.17 -16.28
N GLY A 416 -19.98 -15.77 -17.46
CA GLY A 416 -20.53 -15.19 -18.68
C GLY A 416 -19.78 -13.93 -19.15
N TRP A 417 -18.47 -13.84 -18.93
CA TRP A 417 -17.66 -12.68 -19.30
C TRP A 417 -17.37 -12.63 -20.80
N GLN A 418 -17.64 -11.46 -21.41
CA GLN A 418 -17.59 -11.27 -22.86
C GLN A 418 -16.60 -10.17 -23.30
N ALA A 419 -16.07 -9.35 -22.38
CA ALA A 419 -15.28 -8.18 -22.72
C ALA A 419 -13.95 -8.50 -23.43
N ARG A 420 -13.34 -9.65 -23.13
CA ARG A 420 -12.11 -10.12 -23.79
C ARG A 420 -12.22 -11.60 -24.17
N ALA A 421 -11.74 -11.95 -25.36
CA ALA A 421 -11.72 -13.34 -25.83
C ALA A 421 -10.61 -14.17 -25.16
N GLU A 422 -9.44 -13.56 -24.96
CA GLU A 422 -8.22 -14.23 -24.50
C GLU A 422 -7.52 -13.43 -23.40
N LEU A 423 -6.58 -14.09 -22.71
CA LEU A 423 -5.76 -13.48 -21.67
C LEU A 423 -4.44 -12.99 -22.25
N GLU A 424 -4.21 -11.67 -22.20
CA GLU A 424 -2.96 -11.06 -22.68
C GLU A 424 -1.87 -11.12 -21.60
N LEU A 425 -0.82 -11.90 -21.83
CA LEU A 425 0.31 -12.04 -20.91
C LEU A 425 1.48 -11.16 -21.34
N VAL A 426 1.74 -10.07 -20.60
CA VAL A 426 2.78 -9.07 -20.96
C VAL A 426 4.19 -9.44 -20.46
N ASN A 427 4.34 -10.50 -19.65
CA ASN A 427 5.64 -10.87 -19.04
C ASN A 427 5.92 -12.38 -19.09
N VAL A 428 6.09 -12.94 -20.28
CA VAL A 428 6.53 -14.34 -20.47
C VAL A 428 8.06 -14.44 -20.33
N GLY A 429 8.60 -13.97 -19.22
CA GLY A 429 10.05 -13.90 -18.97
C GLY A 429 10.54 -15.02 -18.07
N LEU A 430 10.84 -16.20 -18.62
CA LEU A 430 11.67 -17.20 -17.95
C LEU A 430 13.13 -16.90 -18.29
N ARG A 431 13.84 -16.22 -17.39
CA ARG A 431 15.30 -16.34 -17.37
C ARG A 431 15.60 -17.79 -16.97
N ARG A 432 16.00 -18.63 -17.93
CA ARG A 432 16.41 -20.02 -17.68
C ARG A 432 17.65 -19.98 -16.77
N MET A 433 17.48 -20.30 -15.49
CA MET A 433 18.61 -20.74 -14.65
C MET A 433 19.17 -22.03 -15.24
N ASN A 434 20.47 -22.28 -15.10
CA ASN A 434 21.04 -23.59 -15.44
C ASN A 434 20.41 -24.69 -14.52
N ASP A 435 20.48 -25.95 -14.93
CA ASP A 435 19.78 -27.04 -14.22
C ASP A 435 20.35 -27.32 -12.82
N ALA A 436 21.66 -27.07 -12.62
CA ALA A 436 22.33 -27.28 -11.34
C ALA A 436 21.92 -26.26 -10.27
N ASP A 437 21.88 -24.97 -10.61
CA ASP A 437 21.39 -23.92 -9.72
C ASP A 437 19.90 -24.07 -9.44
N ARG A 438 19.13 -24.63 -10.39
CA ARG A 438 17.72 -24.99 -10.17
C ARG A 438 17.56 -26.08 -9.12
N ALA A 439 18.41 -27.11 -9.13
CA ALA A 439 18.31 -28.24 -8.20
C ALA A 439 18.68 -27.86 -6.76
N SER A 440 19.79 -27.14 -6.55
CA SER A 440 20.21 -26.66 -5.22
C SER A 440 19.20 -25.67 -4.64
N THR A 441 18.75 -24.72 -5.46
CA THR A 441 17.75 -23.73 -5.07
C THR A 441 16.40 -24.39 -4.76
N ARG A 442 15.97 -25.38 -5.54
CA ARG A 442 14.73 -26.15 -5.27
C ARG A 442 14.79 -26.85 -3.91
N LYS A 443 15.90 -27.49 -3.57
CA LYS A 443 16.04 -28.17 -2.27
C LYS A 443 16.01 -27.20 -1.09
N ALA A 444 16.69 -26.06 -1.19
CA ALA A 444 16.63 -25.02 -0.17
C ALA A 444 15.21 -24.44 -0.02
N MET A 445 14.48 -24.30 -1.14
CA MET A 445 13.09 -23.87 -1.14
C MET A 445 12.18 -24.89 -0.46
N GLU A 446 12.28 -26.17 -0.79
CA GLU A 446 11.44 -27.23 -0.20
C GLU A 446 11.60 -27.28 1.32
N ILE A 447 12.80 -27.06 1.84
CA ILE A 447 13.05 -27.05 3.29
C ILE A 447 12.40 -25.81 3.94
N GLN A 448 12.62 -24.61 3.39
CA GLN A 448 12.13 -23.38 4.03
C GLN A 448 10.65 -23.09 3.76
N ASN A 449 10.14 -23.54 2.62
CA ASN A 449 8.76 -23.35 2.16
C ASN A 449 7.99 -24.67 2.17
N GLN A 450 8.32 -25.59 3.10
CA GLN A 450 7.71 -26.92 3.18
C GLN A 450 6.17 -26.85 3.26
N TRP A 451 5.62 -25.85 3.95
CA TRP A 451 4.16 -25.72 4.12
C TRP A 451 3.50 -25.27 2.83
N ASP A 452 4.16 -24.41 2.04
CA ASP A 452 3.70 -24.05 0.70
C ASP A 452 3.75 -25.24 -0.26
N CYS A 453 4.77 -26.09 -0.17
CA CYS A 453 4.84 -27.34 -0.96
C CYS A 453 3.66 -28.26 -0.62
N LEU A 454 3.42 -28.52 0.67
CA LEU A 454 2.29 -29.33 1.12
C LEU A 454 0.94 -28.72 0.73
N LEU A 455 0.79 -27.40 0.83
CA LEU A 455 -0.45 -26.72 0.44
C LEU A 455 -0.65 -26.79 -1.07
N TYR A 456 0.41 -26.63 -1.86
CA TYR A 456 0.34 -26.72 -3.32
C TYR A 456 -0.05 -28.13 -3.79
N GLU A 457 0.45 -29.18 -3.15
CA GLU A 457 -0.01 -30.56 -3.42
C GLU A 457 -1.51 -30.73 -3.15
N GLU A 458 -2.02 -30.17 -2.05
CA GLU A 458 -3.46 -30.19 -1.76
C GLU A 458 -4.26 -29.36 -2.77
N ILE A 459 -3.73 -28.21 -3.23
CA ILE A 459 -4.34 -27.42 -4.30
C ILE A 459 -4.45 -28.25 -5.58
N LEU A 460 -3.41 -29.00 -5.97
CA LEU A 460 -3.45 -29.84 -7.16
C LEU A 460 -4.48 -30.96 -7.08
N LYS A 461 -4.72 -31.51 -5.88
CA LYS A 461 -5.77 -32.52 -5.64
C LYS A 461 -7.17 -31.93 -5.73
N LEU A 462 -7.38 -30.74 -5.17
CA LEU A 462 -8.70 -30.08 -5.11
C LEU A 462 -9.04 -29.34 -6.40
N PHE A 463 -8.04 -28.79 -7.09
CA PHE A 463 -8.14 -27.95 -8.27
C PHE A 463 -7.08 -28.38 -9.30
N PRO A 464 -7.30 -29.49 -10.02
CA PRO A 464 -6.35 -30.01 -11.00
C PRO A 464 -6.25 -29.12 -12.25
N TYR A 465 -5.18 -29.29 -13.03
CA TYR A 465 -4.92 -28.51 -14.26
C TYR A 465 -5.98 -28.71 -15.36
N ASN A 466 -6.57 -29.89 -15.43
CA ASN A 466 -7.59 -30.20 -16.42
C ASN A 466 -8.96 -29.86 -15.87
N PHE A 467 -9.57 -28.80 -16.39
CA PHE A 467 -10.93 -28.36 -16.06
C PHE A 467 -12.04 -29.25 -16.65
N ALA A 468 -11.75 -30.53 -16.90
CA ALA A 468 -12.73 -31.50 -17.37
C ALA A 468 -13.54 -32.01 -16.16
N GLY A 469 -14.63 -31.30 -15.85
CA GLY A 469 -15.62 -31.66 -14.84
C GLY A 469 -16.94 -30.98 -15.13
#